data_AF-A0A959AXL9-F1
#
_entry.id   AF-A0A959AXL9-F1
#
_cell.length_a   1.000
_cell.length_b   1.000
_cell.length_c   1.000
_cell.angle_alpha   90.00
_cell.angle_beta   90.00
_cell.angle_gamma   90.00
#
_symmetry.space_group_name_H-M   'P 1'
#
loop_
_entity.id
_entity.type
_entity.pdbx_description
1 polymer ?
#
loop_
_entity_poly.entity_id
_entity_poly.type
_entity_poly.pdbx_seq_one_letter_code
_entity_poly.pdbx_strand_id
1 'polypeptide(L)'
;MLPVNVSYPFFQPNQVLSNEHLNQLFNYLDEQERLTRTNLIGIGIVCGLNPKVATDGTSIRISQGCGVTSKGFLIVWKDPGPLEFFRPYVAPEDVRYDTFIDDSMNPEEPFPLWELMPDRNDDPDARA
;
A
#
# COMPACT_ATOMS: atom_id res chain seq x y z
N MET A 1 8.92 -11.78 -1.87
CA MET A 1 9.79 -10.64 -2.21
C MET A 1 11.22 -11.15 -2.32
N LEU A 2 11.98 -10.74 -3.35
CA LEU A 2 13.40 -11.06 -3.46
C LEU A 2 14.24 -9.86 -2.98
N PRO A 3 15.36 -10.08 -2.27
CA PRO A 3 16.23 -9.01 -1.80
C PRO A 3 16.95 -8.33 -2.97
N VAL A 4 16.97 -7.00 -2.98
CA VAL A 4 17.76 -6.17 -3.90
C VAL A 4 19.07 -5.73 -3.23
N ASN A 5 19.01 -5.31 -1.97
CA ASN A 5 20.14 -4.89 -1.14
C ASN A 5 20.61 -6.07 -0.28
N VAL A 6 21.56 -6.84 -0.79
CA VAL A 6 22.10 -8.04 -0.11
C VAL A 6 23.36 -7.78 0.72
N SER A 7 23.99 -6.62 0.55
CA SER A 7 25.25 -6.28 1.23
C SER A 7 25.03 -5.24 2.33
N TYR A 8 25.38 -5.61 3.57
CA TYR A 8 25.44 -4.67 4.68
C TYR A 8 26.70 -3.80 4.54
N PRO A 9 26.59 -2.46 4.62
CA PRO A 9 27.75 -1.59 4.45
C PRO A 9 28.74 -1.76 5.60
N PHE A 10 30.01 -1.93 5.23
CA PHE A 10 31.11 -2.07 6.18
C PHE A 10 31.95 -0.79 6.22
N PHE A 11 31.90 -0.11 7.36
CA PHE A 11 32.52 1.18 7.59
C PHE A 11 33.98 1.03 8.03
N GLN A 12 34.91 1.72 7.36
CA GLN A 12 36.34 1.67 7.64
C GLN A 12 36.83 2.89 8.44
N PRO A 13 37.91 2.76 9.25
CA PRO A 13 38.54 3.89 9.92
C PRO A 13 38.97 4.98 8.93
N ASN A 14 38.77 6.25 9.29
CA ASN A 14 39.11 7.44 8.50
C ASN A 14 38.41 7.54 7.13
N GLN A 15 37.38 6.73 6.86
CA GLN A 15 36.56 6.91 5.67
C GLN A 15 35.80 8.25 5.72
N VAL A 16 35.61 8.87 4.57
CA VAL A 16 34.69 10.02 4.44
C VAL A 16 33.28 9.47 4.23
N LEU A 17 32.35 9.88 5.09
CA LEU A 17 30.94 9.52 4.95
C LEU A 17 30.27 10.38 3.88
N SER A 18 29.57 9.72 2.97
CA SER A 18 28.71 10.35 1.95
C SER A 18 27.25 10.03 2.23
N ASN A 19 26.36 10.79 1.58
CA ASN A 19 24.93 10.50 1.55
C ASN A 19 24.64 9.10 0.95
N GLU A 20 25.43 8.64 -0.02
CA GLU A 20 25.29 7.32 -0.64
C GLU A 20 25.44 6.20 0.40
N HIS A 21 26.45 6.27 1.28
CA HIS A 21 26.65 5.27 2.31
C HIS A 21 25.47 5.21 3.30
N LEU A 22 24.91 6.37 3.67
CA LEU A 22 23.77 6.45 4.58
C LEU A 22 22.50 5.90 3.93
N ASN A 23 22.25 6.27 2.67
CA ASN A 23 21.10 5.78 1.92
C ASN A 23 21.19 4.27 1.69
N GLN A 24 22.39 3.74 1.40
CA GLN A 24 22.58 2.30 1.25
C GLN A 24 22.32 1.54 2.56
N LEU A 25 22.82 2.05 3.69
CA LEU A 25 22.54 1.46 5.01
C LEU A 25 21.03 1.45 5.29
N PHE A 26 20.36 2.57 5.08
CA PHE A 26 18.92 2.68 5.28
C PHE A 26 18.14 1.70 4.40
N ASN A 27 18.43 1.66 3.10
CA ASN A 27 17.76 0.77 2.15
C ASN A 27 17.97 -0.70 2.50
N TYR A 28 19.19 -1.08 2.89
CA TYR A 28 19.46 -2.44 3.35
C TYR A 28 18.62 -2.79 4.58
N LEU A 29 18.61 -1.92 5.61
CA LEU A 29 17.90 -2.18 6.85
C LEU A 29 16.37 -2.25 6.65
N ASP A 30 15.79 -1.31 5.89
CA ASP A 30 14.35 -1.31 5.54
C ASP A 30 13.97 -2.60 4.81
N GLU A 31 14.79 -3.02 3.85
CA GLU A 31 14.55 -4.24 3.09
C GLU A 31 14.65 -5.50 3.96
N GLN A 32 15.66 -5.60 4.84
CA GLN A 32 15.76 -6.74 5.77
C GLN A 32 14.56 -6.80 6.73
N GLU A 33 14.06 -5.66 7.20
CA GLU A 33 12.86 -5.60 8.04
C GLU A 33 11.61 -6.07 7.26
N ARG A 34 11.48 -5.64 6.01
CA ARG A 34 10.38 -6.06 5.12
C ARG A 34 10.46 -7.55 4.77
N LEU A 35 11.66 -8.08 4.50
CA LEU A 35 11.87 -9.51 4.25
C LEU A 35 11.56 -10.36 5.48
N THR A 36 11.90 -9.87 6.68
CA THR A 36 11.54 -10.53 7.95
C THR A 36 10.02 -10.64 8.07
N ARG A 37 9.28 -9.56 7.79
CA ARG A 37 7.82 -9.58 7.76
C ARG A 37 7.27 -10.55 6.72
N THR A 38 7.73 -10.49 5.46
CA THR A 38 7.13 -11.31 4.40
C THR A 38 7.48 -12.79 4.51
N ASN A 39 8.69 -13.13 4.94
CA ASN A 39 9.21 -14.50 4.83
C ASN A 39 9.12 -15.29 6.15
N LEU A 40 9.13 -14.62 7.30
CA LEU A 40 9.12 -15.29 8.61
C LEU A 40 7.82 -15.10 9.38
N ILE A 41 7.15 -13.95 9.24
CA ILE A 41 5.90 -13.66 9.95
C ILE A 41 4.71 -14.04 9.07
N GLY A 42 4.66 -13.50 7.85
CA GLY A 42 3.58 -13.70 6.90
C GLY A 42 3.02 -12.39 6.36
N ILE A 43 2.22 -12.51 5.30
CA ILE A 43 1.56 -11.39 4.62
C ILE A 43 0.03 -11.54 4.73
N GLY A 44 -0.69 -10.43 4.59
CA GLY A 44 -2.15 -10.39 4.64
C GLY A 44 -2.70 -9.45 5.72
N ILE A 45 -4.00 -9.56 5.97
CA ILE A 45 -4.68 -8.80 7.02
C ILE A 45 -4.40 -9.48 8.36
N VAL A 46 -3.85 -8.72 9.32
CA VAL A 46 -3.53 -9.22 10.66
C VAL A 46 -4.75 -9.09 11.56
N CYS A 47 -5.37 -7.91 11.56
CA CYS A 47 -6.61 -7.64 12.29
C CYS A 47 -7.38 -6.49 11.64
N GLY A 48 -8.70 -6.45 11.86
CA GLY A 48 -9.55 -5.40 11.32
C GLY A 48 -9.62 -5.41 9.79
N LEU A 49 -9.58 -4.22 9.17
CA LEU A 49 -9.68 -4.03 7.71
C LEU A 49 -10.90 -4.70 7.06
N ASN A 50 -11.96 -4.93 7.83
CA ASN A 50 -13.19 -5.53 7.34
C ASN A 50 -14.12 -4.42 6.79
N PRO A 51 -14.48 -4.47 5.50
CA PRO A 51 -15.45 -3.54 4.94
C PRO A 51 -16.86 -3.93 5.38
N LYS A 52 -17.69 -2.91 5.65
CA LYS A 52 -19.12 -3.03 5.89
C LYS A 52 -19.84 -1.94 5.13
N VAL A 53 -20.84 -2.31 4.35
CA VAL A 53 -21.74 -1.36 3.70
C VAL A 53 -22.81 -0.96 4.71
N ALA A 54 -23.14 0.33 4.76
CA ALA A 54 -24.25 0.82 5.57
C ALA A 54 -25.59 0.25 5.08
N THR A 55 -26.58 0.16 5.98
CA THR A 55 -27.87 -0.49 5.67
C THR A 55 -28.67 0.23 4.59
N ASP A 56 -28.48 1.54 4.47
CA ASP A 56 -29.05 2.40 3.42
C ASP A 56 -28.24 2.36 2.11
N GLY A 57 -27.07 1.71 2.09
CA GLY A 57 -26.22 1.56 0.91
C GLY A 57 -25.45 2.82 0.51
N THR A 58 -25.45 3.86 1.36
CA THR A 58 -24.87 5.18 1.03
C THR A 58 -23.41 5.33 1.45
N SER A 59 -22.89 4.43 2.29
CA SER A 59 -21.52 4.54 2.80
C SER A 59 -20.86 3.19 3.04
N ILE A 60 -19.53 3.20 3.02
CA ILE A 60 -18.69 2.06 3.36
C ILE A 60 -17.87 2.40 4.60
N ARG A 61 -17.82 1.50 5.58
CA ARG A 61 -16.94 1.60 6.75
C ARG A 61 -15.93 0.48 6.72
N ILE A 62 -14.67 0.82 6.97
CA ILE A 62 -13.59 -0.16 7.12
C ILE A 62 -13.19 -0.18 8.60
N SER A 63 -13.27 -1.35 9.24
CA SER A 63 -12.89 -1.47 10.65
C SER A 63 -11.40 -1.15 10.84
N GLN A 64 -11.06 -0.42 11.92
CA GLN A 64 -9.66 -0.17 12.31
C GLN A 64 -8.86 -1.47 12.37
N GLY A 65 -7.62 -1.41 11.89
CA GLY A 65 -6.80 -2.62 11.76
C GLY A 65 -5.47 -2.39 11.08
N CYS A 66 -4.76 -3.49 10.85
CA CYS A 66 -3.50 -3.48 10.12
C CYS A 66 -3.30 -4.74 9.28
N GLY A 67 -2.44 -4.61 8.28
CA GLY A 67 -2.05 -5.69 7.39
C GLY A 67 -0.64 -5.50 6.83
N VAL A 68 -0.07 -6.57 6.31
CA VAL A 68 1.26 -6.59 5.68
C VAL A 68 1.09 -6.92 4.20
N THR A 69 1.64 -6.08 3.32
CA THR A 69 1.59 -6.31 1.87
C THR A 69 2.55 -7.42 1.44
N SER A 70 2.40 -7.91 0.21
CA SER A 70 3.35 -8.87 -0.40
C SER A 70 4.78 -8.33 -0.55
N LYS A 71 4.93 -6.99 -0.49
CA LYS A 71 6.21 -6.28 -0.44
C LYS A 71 6.68 -5.98 1.00
N GLY A 72 5.97 -6.43 2.04
CA GLY A 72 6.37 -6.26 3.43
C GLY A 72 6.09 -4.88 4.03
N PHE A 73 5.33 -4.03 3.33
CA PHE A 73 4.88 -2.75 3.88
C PHE A 73 3.74 -2.97 4.88
N LEU A 74 3.77 -2.22 5.97
CA LEU A 74 2.70 -2.20 6.96
C LEU A 74 1.63 -1.19 6.54
N ILE A 75 0.39 -1.65 6.42
CA ILE A 75 -0.79 -0.82 6.26
C ILE A 75 -1.46 -0.71 7.63
N VAL A 76 -1.78 0.51 8.06
CA VAL A 76 -2.51 0.78 9.30
C VAL A 76 -3.69 1.68 9.00
N TRP A 77 -4.89 1.19 9.29
CA TRP A 77 -6.13 1.94 9.13
C TRP A 77 -6.66 2.35 10.50
N LYS A 78 -6.69 3.65 10.78
CA LYS A 78 -7.05 4.20 12.10
C LYS A 78 -8.40 4.88 12.14
N ASP A 79 -9.01 5.19 11.01
CA ASP A 79 -10.26 5.95 10.95
C ASP A 79 -11.44 5.06 10.56
N PRO A 80 -12.34 4.68 11.50
CA PRO A 80 -13.51 3.87 11.19
C PRO A 80 -14.70 4.70 10.67
N GLY A 81 -14.49 5.98 10.36
CA GLY A 81 -15.50 6.87 9.80
C GLY A 81 -16.16 6.31 8.53
N PRO A 82 -17.41 6.73 8.23
CA PRO A 82 -18.04 6.39 6.96
C PRO A 82 -17.28 7.03 5.80
N LEU A 83 -17.05 6.25 4.75
CA LEU A 83 -16.60 6.71 3.45
C LEU A 83 -17.86 6.91 2.61
N GLU A 84 -18.28 8.16 2.49
CA GLU A 84 -19.53 8.57 1.86
C GLU A 84 -19.31 9.06 0.44
N PHE A 85 -18.08 9.45 0.09
CA PHE A 85 -17.76 10.01 -1.21
C PHE A 85 -16.88 9.06 -2.01
N PHE A 86 -17.04 9.10 -3.32
CA PHE A 86 -16.19 8.34 -4.23
C PHE A 86 -15.91 9.10 -5.52
N ARG A 87 -14.76 8.81 -6.13
CA ARG A 87 -14.38 9.30 -7.46
C ARG A 87 -13.71 8.20 -8.28
N PRO A 88 -13.72 8.29 -9.63
CA PRO A 88 -12.96 7.36 -10.45
C PRO A 88 -11.49 7.36 -10.06
N TYR A 89 -10.91 6.18 -9.86
CA TYR A 89 -9.50 6.02 -9.57
C TYR A 89 -8.75 5.63 -10.85
N VAL A 90 -7.71 6.40 -11.18
CA VAL A 90 -6.79 6.10 -12.27
C VAL A 90 -5.48 5.62 -11.65
N ALA A 91 -5.12 4.36 -11.94
CA ALA A 91 -3.86 3.82 -11.49
C ALA A 91 -2.69 4.56 -12.18
N PRO A 92 -1.62 4.92 -11.46
CA PRO A 92 -0.41 5.44 -12.07
C PRO A 92 0.18 4.48 -13.12
N GLU A 93 0.70 5.01 -14.23
CA GLU A 93 1.24 4.21 -15.34
C GLU A 93 2.38 3.27 -14.91
N ASP A 94 3.14 3.66 -13.89
CA ASP A 94 4.26 2.92 -13.33
C ASP A 94 3.85 1.80 -12.36
N VAL A 95 2.55 1.71 -12.03
CA VAL A 95 2.00 0.75 -11.06
C VAL A 95 0.98 -0.17 -11.75
N ARG A 96 1.49 -1.16 -12.49
CA ARG A 96 0.67 -2.25 -13.04
C ARG A 96 0.37 -3.29 -11.96
N TYR A 97 -0.91 -3.64 -11.79
CA TYR A 97 -1.35 -4.71 -10.89
C TYR A 97 -2.25 -5.71 -11.63
N ASP A 98 -1.65 -6.82 -12.03
CA ASP A 98 -2.28 -7.80 -12.94
C ASP A 98 -3.60 -8.37 -12.39
N THR A 99 -3.76 -8.46 -11.07
CA THR A 99 -5.01 -8.94 -10.45
C THR A 99 -6.20 -7.99 -10.65
N PHE A 100 -5.96 -6.74 -11.02
CA PHE A 100 -7.00 -5.77 -11.38
C PHE A 100 -7.19 -5.63 -12.88
N ILE A 101 -6.53 -6.44 -13.71
CA ILE A 101 -6.73 -6.46 -15.16
C ILE A 101 -7.74 -7.55 -15.49
N ASP A 102 -8.73 -7.22 -16.31
CA ASP A 102 -9.69 -8.20 -16.81
C ASP A 102 -9.13 -8.89 -18.06
N ASP A 103 -8.45 -10.02 -17.85
CA ASP A 103 -7.94 -10.88 -18.94
C ASP A 103 -9.04 -11.33 -19.92
N SER A 104 -10.32 -11.22 -19.55
CA SER A 104 -11.46 -11.66 -20.38
C SER A 104 -12.08 -10.54 -21.25
N MET A 105 -11.91 -9.27 -20.88
CA MET A 105 -12.43 -8.12 -21.64
C MET A 105 -11.36 -7.43 -22.48
N ASN A 106 -10.22 -7.07 -21.88
CA ASN A 106 -9.12 -6.42 -22.56
C ASN A 106 -7.85 -6.51 -21.69
N PRO A 107 -6.78 -7.21 -22.13
CA PRO A 107 -5.57 -7.45 -21.31
C PRO A 107 -4.74 -6.19 -21.00
N GLU A 108 -5.16 -5.02 -21.48
CA GLU A 108 -4.50 -3.73 -21.24
C GLU A 108 -5.26 -2.81 -20.29
N GLU A 109 -6.54 -3.08 -19.99
CA GLU A 109 -7.36 -2.17 -19.18
C GLU A 109 -7.73 -2.78 -17.81
N PRO A 110 -7.48 -2.04 -16.71
CA PRO A 110 -7.92 -2.47 -15.39
C PRO A 110 -9.45 -2.35 -15.23
N PHE A 111 -10.02 -3.07 -14.27
CA PHE A 111 -11.40 -2.87 -13.85
C PHE A 111 -11.65 -1.39 -13.50
N PRO A 112 -12.88 -0.88 -13.70
CA PRO A 112 -13.26 0.42 -13.16
C PRO A 112 -13.06 0.41 -11.63
N LEU A 113 -12.16 1.26 -11.16
CA LEU A 113 -11.85 1.43 -9.74
C LEU A 113 -12.37 2.78 -9.24
N TRP A 114 -12.70 2.83 -7.96
CA TRP A 114 -13.12 4.04 -7.28
C TRP A 114 -12.28 4.27 -6.04
N GLU A 115 -11.90 5.53 -5.83
CA GLU A 115 -11.28 5.99 -4.60
C GLU A 115 -12.37 6.47 -3.64
N LEU A 116 -12.40 5.89 -2.44
CA LEU A 116 -13.39 6.20 -1.40
C LEU A 116 -12.83 7.23 -0.42
N MET A 117 -13.66 8.20 -0.03
CA MET A 117 -13.26 9.35 0.78
C MET A 117 -14.29 9.63 1.88
N PRO A 118 -13.85 10.07 3.08
CA PRO A 118 -14.76 10.42 4.17
C PRO A 118 -15.44 11.77 3.99
N ASP A 119 -14.83 12.67 3.23
CA ASP A 119 -15.35 14.01 2.91
C ASP A 119 -15.08 14.29 1.43
N ARG A 120 -15.91 15.15 0.84
CA ARG A 120 -15.78 15.65 -0.52
C ARG A 120 -14.50 16.47 -0.72
N ASN A 121 -13.97 17.11 0.33
CA ASN A 121 -12.78 17.98 0.26
C ASN A 121 -12.85 19.04 -0.87
N ASP A 122 -14.04 19.59 -1.11
CA ASP A 122 -14.33 20.51 -2.23
C ASP A 122 -13.96 19.98 -3.63
N ASP A 123 -13.80 18.66 -3.78
CA ASP A 123 -13.53 18.02 -5.06
C ASP A 123 -14.82 18.04 -5.93
N PRO A 124 -14.80 18.68 -7.10
CA PRO A 124 -15.96 18.74 -7.98
C PRO A 124 -16.32 17.37 -8.58
N ASP A 125 -15.34 16.45 -8.71
CA ASP A 125 -15.51 15.14 -9.32
C ASP A 125 -15.96 14.06 -8.31
N ALA A 126 -15.85 14.36 -7.01
CA ALA A 126 -16.34 13.50 -5.95
C ALA A 126 -17.88 13.46 -5.92
N ARG A 127 -18.41 12.24 -5.89
CA ARG A 127 -19.85 11.93 -5.82
C ARG A 127 -20.18 11.33 -4.46
N ALA A 128 -21.40 11.56 -4.00
CA ALA A 128 -21.98 10.88 -2.83
C ALA A 128 -22.80 9.67 -3.29
#